data_AF-A0A916CQB5-F1
#
_entry.id   AF-A0A916CQB5-F1
#
_cell.length_a   1.000
_cell.length_b   1.000
_cell.length_c   1.000
_cell.angle_alpha   90.00
_cell.angle_beta   90.00
_cell.angle_gamma   90.00
#
_symmetry.space_group_name_H-M   'P 1'
#
loop_
_entity.id
_entity.type
_entity.pdbx_description
1 polymer ?
#
loop_
_entity_poly.entity_id
_entity_poly.type
_entity_poly.pdbx_seq_one_letter_code
_entity_poly.pdbx_strand_id
1 'polypeptide(L)' 'MSTPVSTPATPDAVLANAIRALSMDAVEAAKSGHPGMPMGMAEIGVALWTRHLKHDPADPG' A
#
# COMPACT_ATOMS: atom_id res chain seq x y z
N MET A 1 -34.47 -3.71 2.23
CA MET A 1 -33.16 -3.85 1.55
C MET A 1 -32.49 -2.49 1.59
N SER A 2 -31.48 -2.30 2.43
CA SER A 2 -30.72 -1.05 2.49
C SER A 2 -29.51 -1.19 1.58
N THR A 3 -29.40 -0.32 0.57
CA THR A 3 -28.22 -0.27 -0.30
C THR A 3 -27.03 0.25 0.50
N PRO A 4 -25.85 -0.41 0.47
CA PRO A 4 -24.66 0.15 1.08
C PRO A 4 -24.20 1.37 0.27
N VAL A 5 -24.08 2.52 0.93
CA VAL A 5 -23.36 3.68 0.39
C VAL A 5 -21.88 3.29 0.27
N SER A 6 -21.38 3.20 -0.96
CA SER A 6 -19.93 3.18 -1.21
C SER A 6 -19.40 4.59 -1.05
N THR A 7 -18.90 4.90 0.14
CA THR A 7 -18.09 6.11 0.34
C THR A 7 -16.81 5.97 -0.49
N PRO A 8 -16.44 6.97 -1.32
CA PRO A 8 -15.18 6.94 -2.03
C PRO A 8 -14.01 6.87 -1.05
N ALA A 9 -13.06 5.96 -1.29
CA ALA A 9 -11.87 5.82 -0.47
C ALA A 9 -10.99 7.08 -0.56
N THR A 10 -10.30 7.42 0.53
CA THR A 10 -9.34 8.53 0.54
C THR A 10 -8.11 8.21 -0.32
N PRO A 11 -7.38 9.22 -0.84
CA PRO A 11 -6.15 8.98 -1.60
C PRO A 11 -5.14 8.10 -0.85
N ASP A 12 -4.92 8.33 0.45
CA ASP A 12 -4.05 7.50 1.30
C ASP A 12 -4.53 6.04 1.36
N ALA A 13 -5.85 5.81 1.45
CA ALA A 13 -6.41 4.46 1.46
C ALA A 13 -6.22 3.74 0.12
N VAL A 14 -6.33 4.47 -1.00
CA VAL A 14 -6.04 3.92 -2.33
C VAL A 14 -4.56 3.52 -2.44
N LEU A 15 -3.64 4.35 -1.95
CA LEU A 15 -2.20 4.03 -1.93
C LEU A 15 -1.88 2.81 -1.04
N ALA A 16 -2.45 2.75 0.17
CA ALA A 16 -2.26 1.61 1.07
C ALA A 16 -2.81 0.31 0.45
N ASN A 17 -3.96 0.37 -0.22
CA ASN A 17 -4.53 -0.77 -0.93
C ASN A 17 -3.70 -1.18 -2.15
N ALA A 18 -3.06 -0.22 -2.85
CA ALA A 18 -2.13 -0.54 -3.93
C ALA A 18 -0.90 -1.30 -3.41
N ILE A 19 -0.32 -0.89 -2.27
CA ILE A 19 0.79 -1.62 -1.63
C ILE A 19 0.37 -3.05 -1.27
N ARG A 20 -0.84 -3.22 -0.71
CA ARG A 20 -1.39 -4.56 -0.39
C ARG A 20 -1.53 -5.44 -1.62
N ALA A 21 -2.20 -4.92 -2.65
CA ALA A 21 -2.47 -5.67 -3.88
C ALA A 21 -1.15 -6.13 -4.52
N LEU A 22 -0.21 -5.20 -4.72
CA LEU A 22 1.10 -5.52 -5.31
C LEU A 22 1.90 -6.52 -4.48
N SER A 23 1.84 -6.42 -3.14
CA SER A 23 2.55 -7.36 -2.26
C SER A 23 1.95 -8.77 -2.33
N MET A 24 0.62 -8.88 -2.36
CA MET A 24 -0.06 -10.18 -2.53
C MET A 24 0.27 -10.78 -3.89
N ASP A 25 0.09 -10.01 -4.97
CA ASP A 25 0.28 -10.48 -6.34
C ASP A 25 1.73 -10.93 -6.58
N ALA A 26 2.71 -10.20 -6.04
CA ALA A 26 4.12 -10.55 -6.16
C ALA A 26 4.47 -11.87 -5.44
N VAL A 27 3.92 -12.09 -4.24
CA VAL A 27 4.13 -13.35 -3.50
C VAL A 27 3.47 -14.52 -4.22
N GLU A 28 2.24 -14.34 -4.70
CA GLU A 28 1.53 -15.37 -5.48
C GLU A 28 2.30 -15.73 -6.76
N ALA A 29 2.77 -14.72 -7.51
CA ALA A 29 3.56 -14.92 -8.72
C ALA A 29 4.89 -15.65 -8.44
N ALA A 30 5.56 -15.32 -7.33
CA ALA A 30 6.81 -15.96 -6.91
C ALA A 30 6.61 -17.34 -6.26
N LYS A 31 5.37 -17.70 -5.87
CA LYS A 31 5.02 -18.87 -5.05
C LYS A 31 5.85 -18.96 -3.74
N SER A 32 6.29 -17.80 -3.25
CA SER A 32 7.20 -17.69 -2.10
C SER A 32 7.21 -16.27 -1.55
N GLY A 33 7.25 -16.12 -0.23
CA GLY A 33 7.34 -14.83 0.45
C GLY A 33 6.37 -14.67 1.62
N HIS A 34 6.29 -13.45 2.16
CA HIS A 34 5.47 -13.10 3.33
C HIS A 34 4.64 -11.84 3.07
N PRO A 35 3.40 -11.96 2.57
CA PRO A 35 2.59 -10.80 2.19
C PRO A 35 2.01 -10.08 3.42
N GLY A 36 1.92 -10.78 4.56
CA GLY A 36 1.29 -10.25 5.78
C GLY A 36 1.94 -8.99 6.35
N MET A 37 3.27 -8.92 6.37
CA MET A 37 3.98 -7.74 6.91
C MET A 37 3.84 -6.52 5.99
N PRO A 38 4.06 -6.60 4.66
CA PRO A 38 3.77 -5.51 3.74
C PRO A 38 2.31 -5.04 3.79
N MET A 39 1.36 -5.96 3.93
CA MET A 39 -0.07 -5.60 3.99
C MET A 39 -0.46 -4.90 5.29
N GLY A 40 0.10 -5.33 6.43
CA GLY A 40 -0.17 -4.73 7.75
C GLY A 40 0.52 -3.39 7.97
N MET A 41 1.62 -3.13 7.24
CA MET A 41 2.40 -1.89 7.35
C MET A 41 2.07 -0.85 6.27
N ALA A 42 1.08 -1.09 5.42
CA ALA A 42 0.81 -0.26 4.24
C ALA A 42 0.53 1.21 4.60
N GLU A 43 -0.28 1.50 5.60
CA GLU A 43 -0.57 2.88 6.05
C GLU A 43 0.67 3.57 6.62
N ILE A 44 1.54 2.83 7.31
CA ILE A 44 2.80 3.35 7.86
C ILE A 44 3.75 3.69 6.71
N GLY A 45 3.82 2.82 5.70
CA GLY A 45 4.55 3.06 4.47
C GLY A 45 4.09 4.35 3.79
N VAL A 46 2.79 4.51 3.57
CA VAL A 46 2.21 5.75 3.00
C VAL A 46 2.59 6.97 3.85
N ALA A 47 2.40 6.91 5.17
CA ALA A 47 2.70 8.03 6.05
C ALA A 47 4.18 8.46 5.98
N LEU A 48 5.10 7.49 6.06
CA LEU A 48 6.53 7.76 6.00
C LEU A 48 6.94 8.30 4.63
N TRP A 49 6.64 7.58 3.55
CA TRP A 49 7.14 7.90 2.21
C TRP A 49 6.56 9.19 1.62
N THR A 50 5.30 9.51 1.95
CA THR A 50 4.62 10.66 1.35
C THR A 50 4.74 11.94 2.17
N ARG A 51 4.91 11.85 3.50
CA ARG A 51 4.88 13.02 4.40
C ARG A 51 6.17 13.31 5.14
N HIS A 52 7.03 12.31 5.36
CA HIS A 52 8.16 12.45 6.30
C HIS A 52 9.52 12.10 5.70
N LEU A 53 9.58 11.24 4.69
CA LEU A 53 10.82 10.81 4.08
C LEU A 53 11.33 11.84 3.06
N LYS A 54 12.39 12.56 3.41
CA LYS A 54 13.12 13.43 2.48
C LYS A 54 14.10 12.58 1.66
N HIS A 55 13.71 12.26 0.43
CA HIS A 55 14.51 11.50 -0.53
C HIS A 55 14.24 12.01 -1.95
N ASP A 56 15.21 11.85 -2.85
CA ASP A 56 15.02 12.03 -4.29
C ASP A 56 15.02 10.65 -4.95
N PRO A 57 13.87 10.15 -5.44
CA PRO A 57 13.82 8.89 -6.16
C PRO A 57 14.70 8.85 -7.42
N ALA A 58 15.04 10.01 -8.01
CA ALA A 58 15.92 10.10 -9.18
C ALA A 58 17.41 10.16 -8.81
N ASP A 59 17.74 10.52 -7.57
CA ASP A 59 19.11 10.58 -7.05
C ASP A 59 19.21 9.90 -5.66
N PRO A 60 19.31 8.56 -5.63
CA PRO A 60 19.29 7.78 -4.39
C PRO A 60 20.65 7.74 -3.64
N GLY A 61 21.66 8.48 -4.10
CA GLY A 61 23.05 8.44 -3.64
C GLY A 61 23.36 9.21 -2.36
#